data_AF-A0A7U2F727-F1
#
_entry.id   AF-A0A7U2F727-F1
#
_cell.length_a   1.000
_cell.length_b   1.000
_cell.length_c   1.000
_cell.angle_alpha   90.00
_cell.angle_beta   90.00
_cell.angle_gamma   90.00
#
_symmetry.space_group_name_H-M   'P 1'
#
loop_
_entity.id
_entity.type
_entity.pdbx_description
1 polymer ?
#
loop_
_entity_poly.entity_id
_entity_poly.type
_entity_poly.pdbx_seq_one_letter_code
_entity_poly.pdbx_strand_id
1 'polypeptide(L)'
;MDLTSGSQVDMPPSYGSQEYWNKRFTSEVEPFEWLGAPHVIDPFLKDALSSSTEDEPKLLHIGCGTSMLSYHLRTVTKSPHQIHNVDYSHVAIDLGRRREKELDRNDRFEDSQSINGGAGTSMRWDAVDLLDHKSVLAVFKPQAYSVIVDKSTSDCIACIDDVRLPLPYPIDIPSDTPLDLSLHETPEPVHPLHILAVHLAYATKPGARWVALSYSSDRFPFVDGLYSSRPHVSGFPDTGMLWKLVSKEEIESEEKQEKVVNATGTVTYKPKISHWVYILRRTEVPLTVRGGHL
;
A
#
# COMPACT_ATOMS: atom_id res chain seq x y z
N MET A 1 -38.29 -29.15 23.50
CA MET A 1 -38.13 -27.72 23.18
C MET A 1 -36.78 -27.34 23.73
N ASP A 2 -35.75 -27.33 22.89
CA ASP A 2 -34.45 -26.77 23.26
C ASP A 2 -34.11 -25.74 22.19
N LEU A 3 -34.18 -24.46 22.59
CA LEU A 3 -33.76 -23.31 21.81
C LEU A 3 -32.50 -22.78 22.47
N THR A 4 -31.35 -23.35 22.11
CA THR A 4 -30.06 -22.69 22.31
C THR A 4 -29.74 -21.90 21.06
N SER A 5 -30.28 -20.67 20.98
CA SER A 5 -29.80 -19.69 20.02
C SER A 5 -28.39 -19.26 20.44
N GLY A 6 -27.38 -19.93 19.89
CA GLY A 6 -26.00 -19.50 20.03
C GLY A 6 -25.87 -18.09 19.46
N SER A 7 -25.51 -17.14 20.30
CA SER A 7 -25.10 -15.80 19.89
C SER A 7 -23.90 -15.96 18.97
N GLN A 8 -24.11 -15.73 17.68
CA GLN A 8 -23.05 -15.70 16.68
C GLN A 8 -22.15 -14.52 17.04
N VAL A 9 -20.98 -14.80 17.61
CA VAL A 9 -19.97 -13.77 17.88
C VAL A 9 -19.50 -13.28 16.53
N ASP A 10 -19.82 -12.03 16.21
CA ASP A 10 -19.39 -11.38 14.98
C ASP A 10 -17.88 -11.13 15.09
N MET A 11 -17.10 -12.04 14.50
CA MET A 11 -15.65 -11.91 14.45
C MET A 11 -15.30 -10.79 13.46
N PRO A 12 -14.36 -9.90 13.80
CA PRO A 12 -13.94 -8.86 12.87
C PRO A 12 -13.41 -9.51 11.58
N PRO A 13 -13.62 -8.88 10.42
CA PRO A 13 -13.10 -9.40 9.17
C PRO A 13 -11.58 -9.60 9.21
N SER A 14 -11.10 -10.69 8.61
CA SER A 14 -9.67 -10.96 8.50
C SER A 14 -9.04 -10.12 7.39
N TYR A 15 -8.80 -8.84 7.68
CA TYR A 15 -8.25 -7.88 6.70
C TYR A 15 -6.82 -8.22 6.25
N GLY A 16 -6.12 -9.10 6.96
CA GLY A 16 -4.83 -9.66 6.52
C GLY A 16 -4.96 -10.82 5.52
N SER A 17 -6.12 -11.48 5.41
CA SER A 17 -6.29 -12.70 4.59
C SER A 17 -6.58 -12.39 3.13
N GLN A 18 -5.78 -12.94 2.23
CA GLN A 18 -6.00 -12.85 0.78
C GLN A 18 -7.32 -13.52 0.37
N GLU A 19 -7.68 -14.64 1.02
CA GLU A 19 -8.94 -15.35 0.77
C GLU A 19 -10.15 -14.48 1.08
N TYR A 20 -10.10 -13.72 2.19
CA TYR A 20 -11.15 -12.76 2.53
C TYR A 20 -11.34 -11.73 1.41
N TRP A 21 -10.25 -11.12 0.92
CA TRP A 21 -10.33 -10.12 -0.15
C TRP A 21 -10.76 -10.70 -1.49
N ASN A 22 -10.22 -11.86 -1.88
CA ASN A 22 -10.65 -12.57 -3.10
C ASN A 22 -12.16 -12.84 -3.06
N LYS A 23 -12.68 -13.32 -1.92
CA LYS A 23 -14.11 -13.54 -1.73
C LYS A 23 -14.88 -12.22 -1.86
N ARG A 24 -14.43 -11.17 -1.16
CA ARG A 24 -15.09 -9.86 -1.19
C ARG A 24 -15.15 -9.27 -2.59
N PHE A 25 -14.03 -9.21 -3.31
CA PHE A 25 -13.99 -8.66 -4.68
C PHE A 25 -14.79 -9.51 -5.68
N THR A 26 -14.95 -10.81 -5.41
CA THR A 26 -15.81 -11.66 -6.23
C THR A 26 -17.30 -11.36 -6.00
N SER A 27 -17.70 -11.08 -4.76
CA SER A 27 -19.11 -10.83 -4.40
C SER A 27 -19.55 -9.37 -4.56
N GLU A 28 -18.63 -8.42 -4.34
CA GLU A 28 -18.86 -6.98 -4.37
C GLU A 28 -18.09 -6.38 -5.54
N VAL A 29 -18.73 -6.36 -6.72
CA VAL A 29 -18.08 -5.88 -7.96
C VAL A 29 -18.04 -4.34 -8.06
N GLU A 30 -18.87 -3.66 -7.28
CA GLU A 30 -18.89 -2.20 -7.23
C GLU A 30 -17.60 -1.65 -6.59
N PRO A 31 -17.08 -0.51 -7.07
CA PRO A 31 -15.93 0.12 -6.44
C PRO A 31 -16.22 0.44 -4.97
N PHE A 32 -15.25 0.16 -4.10
CA PHE A 32 -15.30 0.52 -2.69
C PHE A 32 -14.12 1.45 -2.34
N GLU A 33 -14.42 2.52 -1.60
CA GLU A 33 -13.43 3.52 -1.20
C GLU A 33 -13.18 3.47 0.31
N TRP A 34 -11.96 3.09 0.68
CA TRP A 34 -11.47 3.24 2.06
C TRP A 34 -11.03 4.68 2.32
N LEU A 35 -11.24 5.17 3.54
CA LEU A 35 -10.71 6.46 4.02
C LEU A 35 -11.13 7.70 3.22
N GLY A 36 -12.31 7.67 2.61
CA GLY A 36 -12.88 8.79 1.86
C GLY A 36 -12.61 8.73 0.36
N ALA A 37 -13.05 9.76 -0.35
CA ALA A 37 -12.99 9.82 -1.81
C ALA A 37 -11.55 9.85 -2.34
N PRO A 38 -11.29 9.41 -3.59
CA PRO A 38 -9.95 9.39 -4.19
C PRO A 38 -9.15 10.70 -4.08
N HIS A 39 -9.83 11.85 -4.21
CA HIS A 39 -9.19 13.16 -4.24
C HIS A 39 -8.70 13.65 -2.86
N VAL A 40 -9.03 12.95 -1.77
CA VAL A 40 -8.60 13.37 -0.41
C VAL A 40 -7.08 13.43 -0.28
N ILE A 41 -6.35 12.65 -1.07
CA ILE A 41 -4.88 12.63 -1.07
C ILE A 41 -4.24 13.54 -2.13
N ASP A 42 -5.02 14.24 -2.96
CA ASP A 42 -4.52 15.06 -4.06
C ASP A 42 -3.44 16.08 -3.66
N PRO A 43 -3.58 16.84 -2.56
CA PRO A 43 -2.57 17.83 -2.19
C PRO A 43 -1.19 17.17 -1.98
N PHE A 44 -1.19 16.01 -1.31
CA PHE A 44 0.02 15.25 -1.00
C PHE A 44 0.61 14.58 -2.24
N LEU A 45 -0.24 14.05 -3.13
CA LEU A 45 0.22 13.47 -4.39
C LEU A 45 0.85 14.53 -5.30
N LYS A 46 0.22 15.69 -5.43
CA LYS A 46 0.72 16.80 -6.25
C LYS A 46 2.05 17.32 -5.71
N ASP A 47 2.18 17.49 -4.39
CA ASP A 47 3.45 17.84 -3.75
C ASP A 47 4.52 16.77 -4.03
N ALA A 48 4.23 15.50 -3.77
CA ALA A 48 5.15 14.39 -3.99
C ALA A 48 5.64 14.30 -5.44
N LEU A 49 4.72 14.40 -6.42
CA LEU A 49 5.03 14.38 -7.84
C LEU A 49 5.86 15.60 -8.24
N SER A 50 5.53 16.79 -7.74
CA SER A 50 6.28 18.03 -8.02
C SER A 50 7.69 18.05 -7.41
N SER A 51 7.91 17.29 -6.34
CA SER A 51 9.21 17.14 -5.71
C SER A 51 10.17 16.22 -6.48
N SER A 52 9.67 15.47 -7.45
CA SER A 52 10.47 14.62 -8.32
C SER A 52 11.24 15.47 -9.35
N THR A 53 12.48 15.08 -9.65
CA THR A 53 13.28 15.69 -10.73
C THR A 53 12.96 15.09 -12.10
N GLU A 54 12.09 14.08 -12.16
CA GLU A 54 11.72 13.41 -13.40
C GLU A 54 10.58 14.14 -14.11
N ASP A 55 10.62 14.15 -15.46
CA ASP A 55 9.53 14.73 -16.24
C ASP A 55 8.24 13.89 -16.16
N GLU A 56 8.38 12.56 -16.08
CA GLU A 56 7.28 11.59 -15.95
C GLU A 56 7.54 10.64 -14.76
N PRO A 57 7.40 11.12 -13.51
CA PRO A 57 7.60 10.30 -12.32
C PRO A 57 6.67 9.09 -12.33
N LYS A 58 7.20 7.90 -11.99
CA LYS A 58 6.42 6.66 -11.95
C LYS A 58 5.79 6.47 -10.58
N LEU A 59 4.52 6.09 -10.58
CA LEU A 59 3.70 5.94 -9.38
C LEU A 59 3.37 4.45 -9.17
N LEU A 60 3.62 3.96 -7.96
CA LEU A 60 3.24 2.63 -7.49
C LEU A 60 2.05 2.77 -6.55
N HIS A 61 0.88 2.33 -6.97
CA HIS A 61 -0.34 2.29 -6.15
C HIS A 61 -0.47 0.88 -5.56
N ILE A 62 -0.20 0.76 -4.27
CA ILE A 62 -0.23 -0.53 -3.56
C ILE A 62 -1.61 -0.84 -3.00
N GLY A 63 -1.94 -2.13 -2.92
CA GLY A 63 -3.23 -2.64 -2.45
C GLY A 63 -4.40 -1.92 -3.09
N CYS A 64 -4.37 -1.81 -4.43
CA CYS A 64 -5.30 -0.95 -5.16
C CYS A 64 -6.76 -1.39 -5.04
N GLY A 65 -7.02 -2.66 -4.71
CA GLY A 65 -8.36 -3.23 -4.57
C GLY A 65 -9.26 -2.92 -5.77
N THR A 66 -10.52 -2.60 -5.49
CA THR A 66 -11.51 -2.17 -6.48
C THR A 66 -11.71 -0.64 -6.49
N SER A 67 -10.83 0.11 -5.83
CA SER A 67 -10.95 1.55 -5.66
C SER A 67 -10.92 2.30 -7.00
N MET A 68 -11.71 3.37 -7.07
CA MET A 68 -11.66 4.37 -8.13
C MET A 68 -10.38 5.22 -8.10
N LEU A 69 -9.58 5.15 -7.03
CA LEU A 69 -8.30 5.84 -6.92
C LEU A 69 -7.38 5.52 -8.10
N SER A 70 -7.30 4.26 -8.53
CA SER A 70 -6.47 3.86 -9.69
C SER A 70 -6.76 4.72 -10.94
N TYR A 71 -8.03 5.03 -11.22
CA TYR A 71 -8.41 5.85 -12.37
C TYR A 71 -8.26 7.34 -12.09
N HIS A 72 -8.57 7.77 -10.86
CA HIS A 72 -8.37 9.14 -10.42
C HIS A 72 -6.90 9.57 -10.55
N LEU A 73 -5.95 8.65 -10.34
CA LEU A 73 -4.52 8.90 -10.52
C LEU A 73 -4.17 9.38 -11.94
N ARG A 74 -4.97 9.04 -12.98
CA ARG A 74 -4.78 9.56 -14.34
C ARG A 74 -4.92 11.08 -14.41
N THR A 75 -5.63 11.70 -13.47
CA THR A 75 -5.83 13.15 -13.43
C THR A 75 -4.62 13.91 -12.86
N VAL A 76 -3.69 13.20 -12.20
CA VAL A 76 -2.47 13.78 -11.62
C VAL A 76 -1.19 13.29 -12.33
N THR A 77 -1.29 12.39 -13.30
CA THR A 77 -0.17 11.97 -14.16
C THR A 77 -0.35 12.47 -15.59
N LYS A 78 0.76 12.58 -16.35
CA LYS A 78 0.72 12.98 -17.77
C LYS A 78 0.24 11.83 -18.66
N SER A 79 0.58 10.60 -18.29
CA SER A 79 0.22 9.39 -19.03
C SER A 79 -0.20 8.26 -18.09
N PRO A 80 -1.16 7.41 -18.48
CA PRO A 80 -1.55 6.22 -17.73
C PRO A 80 -0.39 5.24 -17.47
N HIS A 81 0.61 5.18 -18.35
CA HIS A 81 1.77 4.28 -18.21
C HIS A 81 2.64 4.56 -16.97
N GLN A 82 2.54 5.77 -16.42
CA GLN A 82 3.22 6.14 -15.17
C GLN A 82 2.64 5.39 -13.97
N ILE A 83 1.39 4.95 -14.04
CA ILE A 83 0.67 4.33 -12.94
C ILE A 83 0.88 2.81 -12.99
N HIS A 84 1.29 2.26 -11.86
CA HIS A 84 1.33 0.82 -11.64
C HIS A 84 0.50 0.46 -10.42
N ASN A 85 -0.64 -0.16 -10.66
CA ASN A 85 -1.52 -0.66 -9.63
C ASN A 85 -1.13 -2.09 -9.28
N VAL A 86 -0.99 -2.38 -7.99
CA VAL A 86 -0.72 -3.74 -7.50
C VAL A 86 -1.63 -4.08 -6.36
N ASP A 87 -1.96 -5.36 -6.28
CA ASP A 87 -2.74 -5.96 -5.21
C ASP A 87 -2.39 -7.44 -5.16
N TYR A 88 -2.34 -8.06 -3.98
CA TYR A 88 -2.09 -9.51 -3.93
C TYR A 88 -3.28 -10.33 -4.48
N SER A 89 -4.46 -9.72 -4.60
CA SER A 89 -5.65 -10.35 -5.16
C SER A 89 -5.65 -10.23 -6.68
N HIS A 90 -5.46 -11.37 -7.35
CA HIS A 90 -5.64 -11.45 -8.81
C HIS A 90 -7.07 -11.04 -9.24
N VAL A 91 -8.08 -11.23 -8.38
CA VAL A 91 -9.46 -10.83 -8.65
C VAL A 91 -9.57 -9.30 -8.77
N ALA A 92 -8.99 -8.55 -7.84
CA ALA A 92 -8.95 -7.08 -7.90
C ALA A 92 -8.24 -6.59 -9.16
N ILE A 93 -7.09 -7.19 -9.47
CA ILE A 93 -6.31 -6.86 -10.67
C ILE A 93 -7.10 -7.09 -11.95
N ASP A 94 -7.80 -8.22 -12.08
CA ASP A 94 -8.60 -8.51 -13.27
C ASP A 94 -9.83 -7.61 -13.41
N LEU A 95 -10.45 -7.21 -12.29
CA LEU A 95 -11.52 -6.21 -12.28
C LEU A 95 -11.00 -4.83 -12.70
N GLY A 96 -9.84 -4.43 -12.21
CA GLY A 96 -9.17 -3.18 -12.58
C GLY A 96 -8.89 -3.10 -14.08
N ARG A 97 -8.26 -4.13 -14.64
CA ARG A 97 -7.99 -4.22 -16.09
C ARG A 97 -9.28 -4.21 -16.92
N ARG A 98 -10.37 -4.83 -16.45
CA ARG A 98 -11.66 -4.83 -17.16
C ARG A 98 -12.28 -3.44 -17.18
N ARG A 99 -12.35 -2.78 -16.03
CA ARG A 99 -12.93 -1.44 -15.90
C ARG A 99 -12.10 -0.38 -16.64
N GLU A 100 -10.78 -0.47 -16.64
CA GLU A 100 -9.94 0.40 -17.49
C GLU A 100 -10.31 0.27 -18.97
N LYS A 101 -10.48 -0.96 -19.49
CA LYS A 101 -10.89 -1.18 -20.89
C LYS A 101 -12.29 -0.64 -21.18
N GLU A 102 -13.20 -0.66 -20.21
CA GLU A 102 -14.55 -0.11 -20.35
C GLU A 102 -14.51 1.43 -20.42
N LEU A 103 -13.71 2.07 -19.57
CA LEU A 103 -13.50 3.52 -19.60
C LEU A 103 -12.84 3.96 -20.91
N ASP A 104 -11.76 3.29 -21.33
CA ASP A 104 -11.07 3.61 -22.60
C ASP A 104 -11.98 3.42 -23.83
N ARG A 105 -12.96 2.50 -23.76
CA ARG A 105 -13.97 2.35 -24.83
C ARG A 105 -14.94 3.52 -24.85
N ASN A 106 -15.44 3.92 -23.69
CA ASN A 106 -16.38 5.04 -23.57
C ASN A 106 -15.73 6.34 -24.04
N ASP A 107 -14.48 6.60 -23.64
CA ASP A 107 -13.70 7.76 -24.09
C ASP A 107 -13.58 7.78 -25.63
N ARG A 108 -13.31 6.63 -26.27
CA ARG A 108 -13.20 6.52 -27.74
C ARG A 108 -14.52 6.67 -28.49
N PHE A 109 -15.66 6.34 -27.88
CA PHE A 109 -16.97 6.61 -28.49
C PHE A 109 -17.25 8.12 -28.52
N GLU A 110 -16.83 8.85 -27.49
CA GLU A 110 -16.90 10.33 -27.44
C GLU A 110 -15.85 10.99 -28.35
N ASP A 111 -14.65 10.43 -28.48
CA ASP A 111 -13.50 10.97 -29.24
C ASP A 111 -13.41 10.51 -30.72
N SER A 112 -14.50 10.05 -31.32
CA SER A 112 -14.55 9.62 -32.73
C SER A 112 -14.34 10.74 -33.78
N GLN A 113 -13.67 11.84 -33.40
CA GLN A 113 -13.12 12.88 -34.29
C GLN A 113 -11.59 13.08 -34.25
N SER A 114 -10.78 12.29 -33.54
CA SER A 114 -9.31 12.41 -33.70
C SER A 114 -8.56 11.09 -33.77
N ILE A 115 -7.97 10.84 -34.94
CA ILE A 115 -7.07 9.72 -35.22
C ILE A 115 -5.66 10.19 -34.87
N ASN A 116 -5.05 9.61 -33.83
CA ASN A 116 -3.63 9.29 -33.83
C ASN A 116 -3.33 8.22 -32.78
N GLY A 117 -3.07 7.00 -33.26
CA GLY A 117 -2.57 5.89 -32.46
C GLY A 117 -1.13 6.14 -32.04
N GLY A 118 -0.92 6.30 -30.74
CA GLY A 118 0.39 6.33 -30.09
C GLY A 118 0.45 5.25 -29.01
N ALA A 119 1.50 4.42 -29.06
CA ALA A 119 1.77 3.40 -28.06
C ALA A 119 1.84 4.01 -26.65
N GLY A 120 1.04 3.49 -25.72
CA GLY A 120 1.16 3.87 -24.31
C GLY A 120 -0.14 4.28 -23.60
N THR A 121 -1.28 3.60 -23.81
CA THR A 121 -2.59 4.11 -23.32
C THR A 121 -3.09 3.57 -21.99
N SER A 122 -2.63 2.40 -21.53
CA SER A 122 -3.15 1.76 -20.31
C SER A 122 -2.18 1.78 -19.13
N MET A 123 -2.71 1.82 -17.92
CA MET A 123 -1.98 1.64 -16.68
C MET A 123 -1.38 0.22 -16.59
N ARG A 124 -0.41 0.05 -15.70
CA ARG A 124 0.12 -1.27 -15.36
C ARG A 124 -0.66 -1.86 -14.20
N TRP A 125 -0.86 -3.16 -14.25
CA TRP A 125 -1.64 -3.91 -13.26
C TRP A 125 -1.00 -5.27 -13.05
N ASP A 126 -0.53 -5.57 -11.85
CA ASP A 126 0.11 -6.85 -11.53
C ASP A 126 -0.32 -7.38 -10.17
N ALA A 127 -0.52 -8.69 -10.08
CA ALA A 127 -0.80 -9.34 -8.82
C ALA A 127 0.51 -9.52 -8.05
N VAL A 128 0.67 -8.82 -6.92
CA VAL A 128 1.91 -8.82 -6.14
C VAL A 128 1.59 -8.97 -4.67
N ASP A 129 2.12 -10.02 -4.05
CA ASP A 129 2.19 -10.13 -2.60
C ASP A 129 3.38 -9.30 -2.11
N LEU A 130 3.07 -8.17 -1.48
CA LEU A 130 4.07 -7.21 -1.00
C LEU A 130 4.85 -7.70 0.21
N LEU A 131 4.50 -8.85 0.80
CA LEU A 131 5.24 -9.48 1.90
C LEU A 131 6.09 -10.66 1.43
N ASP A 132 5.88 -11.15 0.20
CA ASP A 132 6.72 -12.18 -0.41
C ASP A 132 7.79 -11.58 -1.33
N HIS A 133 9.05 -11.74 -0.94
CA HIS A 133 10.19 -11.26 -1.73
C HIS A 133 10.22 -11.83 -3.15
N LYS A 134 9.78 -13.07 -3.38
CA LYS A 134 9.78 -13.65 -4.74
C LYS A 134 8.75 -12.97 -5.62
N SER A 135 7.53 -12.78 -5.10
CA SER A 135 6.48 -12.02 -5.78
C SER A 135 6.94 -10.60 -6.13
N VAL A 136 7.57 -9.91 -5.18
CA VAL A 136 8.13 -8.57 -5.38
C VAL A 136 9.23 -8.56 -6.44
N LEU A 137 10.22 -9.45 -6.35
CA LEU A 137 11.36 -9.47 -7.28
C LEU A 137 10.97 -9.86 -8.70
N ALA A 138 9.90 -10.65 -8.88
CA ALA A 138 9.38 -11.03 -10.19
C ALA A 138 8.78 -9.84 -10.96
N VAL A 139 8.25 -8.83 -10.26
CA VAL A 139 7.49 -7.72 -10.87
C VAL A 139 8.21 -6.38 -10.74
N PHE A 140 8.83 -6.11 -9.59
CA PHE A 140 9.45 -4.81 -9.31
C PHE A 140 10.89 -4.77 -9.81
N LYS A 141 11.14 -3.83 -10.71
CA LYS A 141 12.49 -3.39 -11.04
C LYS A 141 13.04 -2.56 -9.88
N PRO A 142 14.34 -2.70 -9.54
CA PRO A 142 14.95 -1.87 -8.51
C PRO A 142 14.86 -0.39 -8.90
N GLN A 143 14.58 0.46 -7.92
CA GLN A 143 14.59 1.92 -8.08
C GLN A 143 13.75 2.42 -9.27
N ALA A 144 12.57 1.84 -9.47
CA ALA A 144 11.70 2.15 -10.60
C ALA A 144 10.71 3.29 -10.34
N TYR A 145 10.28 3.48 -9.09
CA TYR A 145 9.18 4.39 -8.74
C TYR A 145 9.66 5.63 -7.97
N SER A 146 8.99 6.75 -8.22
CA SER A 146 9.24 8.06 -7.59
C SER A 146 8.20 8.37 -6.52
N VAL A 147 7.00 7.81 -6.64
CA VAL A 147 5.91 7.97 -5.67
C VAL A 147 5.25 6.63 -5.39
N ILE A 148 4.97 6.33 -4.11
CA ILE A 148 4.10 5.26 -3.67
C ILE A 148 2.80 5.88 -3.16
N VAL A 149 1.69 5.30 -3.54
CA VAL A 149 0.35 5.62 -3.06
C VAL A 149 -0.18 4.43 -2.30
N ASP A 150 -0.49 4.63 -1.03
CA ASP A 150 -1.01 3.63 -0.11
C ASP A 150 -2.25 4.20 0.55
N LYS A 151 -3.41 3.59 0.28
CA LYS A 151 -4.66 3.96 0.94
C LYS A 151 -5.20 2.75 1.67
N SER A 152 -4.92 2.67 2.97
CA SER A 152 -5.23 1.55 3.87
C SER A 152 -4.60 0.19 3.57
N THR A 153 -3.66 0.08 2.63
CA THR A 153 -2.95 -1.20 2.43
C THR A 153 -2.07 -1.51 3.64
N SER A 154 -1.35 -0.51 4.15
CA SER A 154 -0.59 -0.66 5.40
C SER A 154 -1.48 -0.95 6.61
N ASP A 155 -2.73 -0.49 6.62
CA ASP A 155 -3.68 -0.85 7.67
C ASP A 155 -4.02 -2.35 7.63
N CYS A 156 -4.28 -2.89 6.44
CA CYS A 156 -4.57 -4.30 6.24
C CYS A 156 -3.37 -5.19 6.62
N ILE A 157 -2.17 -4.77 6.21
CA ILE A 157 -0.92 -5.48 6.51
C ILE A 157 -0.65 -5.52 8.02
N ALA A 158 -1.00 -4.46 8.75
CA ALA A 158 -0.86 -4.43 10.21
C ALA A 158 -1.89 -5.29 10.96
N CYS A 159 -2.87 -5.88 10.27
CA CYS A 159 -3.75 -6.90 10.83
C CYS A 159 -3.18 -8.32 10.68
N ILE A 160 -2.01 -8.48 10.07
CA ILE A 160 -1.33 -9.77 9.91
C ILE A 160 -0.44 -9.98 11.13
N ASP A 161 -0.39 -11.22 11.63
CA ASP A 161 0.50 -11.61 12.73
C ASP A 161 1.98 -11.37 12.38
N ASP A 162 2.81 -11.12 13.39
CA ASP A 162 4.25 -11.01 13.21
C ASP A 162 4.83 -12.32 12.63
N VAL A 163 5.79 -12.18 11.70
CA VAL A 163 6.27 -13.28 10.87
C VAL A 163 7.74 -13.60 11.18
N ARG A 164 8.08 -14.89 11.28
CA ARG A 164 9.48 -15.33 11.29
C ARG A 164 10.02 -15.39 9.86
N LEU A 165 11.18 -14.78 9.63
CA LEU A 165 11.75 -14.65 8.29
C LEU A 165 13.02 -15.51 8.16
N PRO A 166 13.30 -16.03 6.94
CA PRO A 166 14.61 -16.60 6.67
C PRO A 166 15.67 -15.49 6.64
N LEU A 167 16.76 -15.73 7.36
CA LEU A 167 17.96 -14.93 7.38
C LEU A 167 19.12 -15.75 6.78
N PRO A 168 20.08 -15.09 6.11
CA PRO A 168 20.05 -13.66 5.79
C PRO A 168 18.97 -13.30 4.76
N TYR A 169 18.31 -12.15 4.94
CA TYR A 169 17.13 -11.79 4.15
C TYR A 169 17.49 -11.48 2.68
N PRO A 170 16.70 -11.91 1.67
CA PRO A 170 17.09 -11.83 0.26
C PRO A 170 17.39 -10.43 -0.28
N ILE A 171 16.77 -9.39 0.27
CA ILE A 171 17.02 -7.98 -0.08
C ILE A 171 17.74 -7.34 1.09
N ASP A 172 18.95 -6.83 0.87
CA ASP A 172 19.78 -6.28 1.94
C ASP A 172 20.57 -5.03 1.55
N ILE A 173 21.03 -4.31 2.57
CA ILE A 173 21.98 -3.21 2.46
C ILE A 173 23.37 -3.80 2.20
N PRO A 174 24.09 -3.37 1.14
CA PRO A 174 25.46 -3.81 0.89
C PRO A 174 26.36 -3.58 2.10
N SER A 175 27.14 -4.60 2.48
CA SER A 175 28.07 -4.57 3.60
C SER A 175 29.37 -5.27 3.19
N ASP A 176 30.51 -4.66 3.54
CA ASP A 176 31.84 -5.26 3.34
C ASP A 176 32.18 -6.31 4.40
N THR A 177 31.32 -6.47 5.42
CA THR A 177 31.51 -7.48 6.46
C THR A 177 31.15 -8.86 5.90
N PRO A 178 32.00 -9.88 6.07
CA PRO A 178 31.66 -11.25 5.71
C PRO A 178 30.38 -11.67 6.44
N LEU A 179 29.33 -11.96 5.70
CA LEU A 179 28.07 -12.41 6.28
C LEU A 179 28.05 -13.93 6.38
N ASP A 180 27.57 -14.44 7.51
CA ASP A 180 27.17 -15.83 7.59
C ASP A 180 25.99 -16.08 6.65
N LEU A 181 26.19 -16.98 5.68
CA LEU A 181 25.17 -17.38 4.72
C LEU A 181 24.38 -18.61 5.20
N SER A 182 24.63 -19.08 6.42
CA SER A 182 23.83 -20.14 7.04
C SER A 182 22.39 -19.67 7.18
N LEU A 183 21.47 -20.42 6.56
CA LEU A 183 20.05 -20.10 6.61
C LEU A 183 19.52 -20.42 8.01
N HIS A 184 18.93 -19.43 8.65
CA HIS A 184 18.28 -19.55 9.95
C HIS A 184 17.05 -18.64 10.01
N GLU A 185 16.15 -18.86 10.97
CA GLU A 185 15.02 -17.96 11.16
C GLU A 185 15.39 -16.77 12.05
N THR A 186 14.67 -15.66 11.91
CA THR A 186 14.74 -14.56 12.87
C THR A 186 14.52 -15.07 14.29
N PRO A 187 15.27 -14.58 15.29
CA PRO A 187 15.12 -15.04 16.68
C PRO A 187 13.74 -14.68 17.25
N GLU A 188 13.24 -13.51 16.88
CA GLU A 188 11.90 -13.00 17.21
C GLU A 188 11.09 -12.78 15.92
N PRO A 189 9.75 -12.92 15.98
CA PRO A 189 8.87 -12.51 14.89
C PRO A 189 9.05 -11.03 14.56
N VAL A 190 8.90 -10.68 13.27
CA VAL A 190 9.05 -9.32 12.76
C VAL A 190 7.69 -8.81 12.29
N HIS A 191 7.34 -7.58 12.70
CA HIS A 191 6.11 -6.95 12.27
C HIS A 191 6.06 -6.79 10.73
N PRO A 192 4.97 -7.19 10.03
CA PRO A 192 4.91 -7.26 8.57
C PRO A 192 5.22 -5.94 7.85
N LEU A 193 4.93 -4.80 8.47
CA LEU A 193 5.27 -3.49 7.89
C LEU A 193 6.78 -3.25 7.71
N HIS A 194 7.65 -3.94 8.44
CA HIS A 194 9.09 -3.88 8.17
C HIS A 194 9.43 -4.55 6.83
N ILE A 195 8.78 -5.67 6.52
CA ILE A 195 8.95 -6.39 5.25
C ILE A 195 8.48 -5.51 4.10
N LEU A 196 7.28 -4.94 4.23
CA LEU A 196 6.74 -3.97 3.28
C LEU A 196 7.71 -2.81 3.05
N ALA A 197 8.25 -2.23 4.12
CA ALA A 197 9.19 -1.12 4.04
C ALA A 197 10.48 -1.47 3.28
N VAL A 198 11.03 -2.67 3.46
CA VAL A 198 12.20 -3.15 2.70
C VAL A 198 11.86 -3.32 1.22
N HIS A 199 10.74 -3.97 0.91
CA HIS A 199 10.32 -4.21 -0.47
C HIS A 199 10.02 -2.93 -1.25
N LEU A 200 9.33 -1.99 -0.62
CA LEU A 200 9.07 -0.67 -1.20
C LEU A 200 10.34 0.16 -1.34
N ALA A 201 11.28 0.05 -0.40
CA ALA A 201 12.57 0.72 -0.48
C ALA A 201 13.45 0.18 -1.62
N TYR A 202 13.31 -1.11 -1.95
CA TYR A 202 13.95 -1.72 -3.11
C TYR A 202 13.34 -1.21 -4.44
N ALA A 203 12.01 -1.12 -4.49
CA ALA A 203 11.29 -0.70 -5.69
C ALA A 203 11.43 0.80 -6.00
N THR A 204 11.78 1.63 -5.01
CA THR A 204 11.78 3.10 -5.14
C THR A 204 13.16 3.71 -5.27
N LYS A 205 13.21 4.86 -5.95
CA LYS A 205 14.41 5.68 -6.10
C LYS A 205 14.73 6.40 -4.79
N PRO A 206 16.00 6.70 -4.50
CA PRO A 206 16.34 7.68 -3.48
C PRO A 206 15.57 8.98 -3.66
N GLY A 207 15.05 9.52 -2.56
CA GLY A 207 14.20 10.71 -2.57
C GLY A 207 12.73 10.48 -2.89
N ALA A 208 12.32 9.29 -3.35
CA ALA A 208 10.92 8.96 -3.60
C ALA A 208 10.03 9.18 -2.38
N ARG A 209 8.75 9.49 -2.60
CA ARG A 209 7.75 9.70 -1.55
C ARG A 209 6.83 8.51 -1.41
N TRP A 210 6.55 8.12 -0.19
CA TRP A 210 5.45 7.21 0.12
C TRP A 210 4.36 8.01 0.83
N VAL A 211 3.26 8.22 0.11
CA VAL A 211 2.06 8.90 0.58
C VAL A 211 1.11 7.81 1.08
N ALA A 212 0.96 7.71 2.40
CA ALA A 212 0.12 6.70 3.03
C ALA A 212 -1.02 7.35 3.80
N LEU A 213 -2.27 7.02 3.45
CA LEU A 213 -3.47 7.39 4.21
C LEU A 213 -3.90 6.18 5.05
N SER A 214 -3.99 6.37 6.37
CA SER A 214 -4.18 5.31 7.36
C SER A 214 -5.21 5.69 8.42
N TYR A 215 -5.86 4.68 9.02
CA TYR A 215 -6.67 4.87 10.23
C TYR A 215 -5.84 5.22 11.48
N SER A 216 -4.56 4.84 11.51
CA SER A 216 -3.75 4.89 12.73
C SER A 216 -2.81 6.08 12.75
N SER A 217 -2.79 6.79 13.88
CA SER A 217 -1.75 7.77 14.22
C SER A 217 -0.41 7.13 14.55
N ASP A 218 -0.35 5.81 14.68
CA ASP A 218 0.86 5.04 14.96
C ASP A 218 0.87 3.83 14.02
N ARG A 219 1.08 4.09 12.72
CA ARG A 219 1.02 3.04 11.70
C ARG A 219 2.36 2.40 11.44
N PHE A 220 3.44 3.19 11.35
CA PHE A 220 4.73 2.71 10.87
C PHE A 220 5.72 2.56 12.03
N PRO A 221 6.01 1.33 12.49
CA PRO A 221 6.82 1.11 13.70
C PRO A 221 8.28 1.59 13.59
N PHE A 222 8.74 1.94 12.39
CA PHE A 222 10.12 2.34 12.10
C PHE A 222 10.33 3.86 11.95
N VAL A 223 9.28 4.69 12.09
CA VAL A 223 9.38 6.13 11.76
C VAL A 223 9.57 7.05 12.97
N ASP A 224 9.20 6.60 14.17
CA ASP A 224 9.14 7.47 15.37
C ASP A 224 10.48 7.63 16.10
N GLY A 225 11.60 7.17 15.53
CA GLY A 225 12.95 7.37 16.07
C GLY A 225 13.25 6.63 17.38
N LEU A 226 12.22 6.13 18.09
CA LEU A 226 12.34 5.24 19.23
C LEU A 226 13.00 3.94 18.74
N TYR A 227 14.30 3.78 19.06
CA TYR A 227 15.08 2.59 18.69
C TYR A 227 14.42 1.28 19.14
N SER A 228 13.59 1.30 20.19
CA SER A 228 12.96 0.14 20.79
C SER A 228 11.93 -0.59 19.91
N SER A 229 11.35 0.07 18.90
CA SER A 229 10.40 -0.56 17.97
C SER A 229 11.06 -1.08 16.70
N ARG A 230 12.39 -0.95 16.57
CA ARG A 230 13.13 -1.42 15.39
C ARG A 230 13.69 -2.83 15.63
N PRO A 231 13.42 -3.79 14.72
CA PRO A 231 14.06 -5.09 14.80
C PRO A 231 15.57 -4.93 14.57
N HIS A 232 16.36 -5.08 15.62
CA HIS A 232 17.82 -5.17 15.53
C HIS A 232 18.23 -6.59 15.14
N VAL A 233 17.88 -6.99 13.92
CA VAL A 233 18.05 -8.34 13.41
C VAL A 233 19.20 -8.36 12.42
N SER A 234 20.32 -8.99 12.79
CA SER A 234 21.47 -9.17 11.89
C SER A 234 21.04 -9.93 10.63
N GLY A 235 21.37 -9.41 9.45
CA GLY A 235 20.98 -10.00 8.16
C GLY A 235 19.61 -9.54 7.64
N PHE A 236 18.91 -8.64 8.34
CA PHE A 236 17.71 -7.95 7.86
C PHE A 236 17.93 -6.43 7.89
N PRO A 237 17.49 -5.67 6.87
CA PRO A 237 17.72 -4.22 6.84
C PRO A 237 17.07 -3.46 8.01
N ASP A 238 17.80 -2.51 8.59
CA ASP A 238 17.17 -1.52 9.49
C ASP A 238 16.29 -0.57 8.67
N THR A 239 14.98 -0.80 8.72
CA THR A 239 13.97 0.00 8.02
C THR A 239 13.99 1.49 8.37
N GLY A 240 14.47 1.88 9.56
CA GLY A 240 14.65 3.29 9.94
C GLY A 240 15.79 3.98 9.18
N MET A 241 16.71 3.20 8.58
CA MET A 241 17.72 3.72 7.65
C MET A 241 17.16 3.93 6.24
N LEU A 242 16.07 3.24 5.88
CA LEU A 242 15.50 3.25 4.52
C LEU A 242 14.49 4.37 4.31
N TRP A 243 13.75 4.75 5.36
CA TRP A 243 12.67 5.73 5.30
C TRP A 243 12.82 6.82 6.36
N LYS A 244 12.51 8.06 5.99
CA LYS A 244 12.40 9.20 6.91
C LYS A 244 10.99 9.77 6.89
N LEU A 245 10.39 9.99 8.06
CA LEU A 245 9.14 10.74 8.17
C LEU A 245 9.37 12.20 7.80
N VAL A 246 8.53 12.73 6.92
CA VAL A 246 8.58 14.10 6.41
C VAL A 246 7.47 14.92 7.05
N SER A 247 6.24 14.40 6.97
CA SER A 247 5.08 14.94 7.66
C SER A 247 4.13 13.81 8.04
N LYS A 248 3.33 14.10 9.07
CA LYS A 248 2.23 13.28 9.56
C LYS A 248 1.09 14.24 9.88
N GLU A 249 -0.01 14.15 9.16
CA GLU A 249 -1.11 15.11 9.20
C GLU A 249 -2.42 14.40 9.49
N GLU A 250 -3.22 14.98 10.39
CA GLU A 250 -4.56 14.49 10.70
C GLU A 250 -5.55 15.05 9.68
N ILE A 251 -6.37 14.19 9.08
CA ILE A 251 -7.46 14.55 8.18
C ILE A 251 -8.78 14.14 8.81
N GLU A 252 -9.71 15.08 8.86
CA GLU A 252 -11.06 14.80 9.36
C GLU A 252 -11.79 13.86 8.40
N SER A 253 -12.43 12.81 8.91
CA SER A 253 -13.27 11.99 8.05
C SER A 253 -14.54 12.77 7.65
N GLU A 254 -15.04 12.50 6.45
CA GLU A 254 -16.30 13.07 5.95
C GLU A 254 -17.54 12.49 6.65
N GLU A 255 -17.37 11.52 7.57
CA GLU A 255 -18.49 10.92 8.30
C GLU A 255 -19.09 11.93 9.28
N LYS A 256 -20.38 12.22 9.09
CA LYS A 256 -21.13 13.08 10.01
C LYS A 256 -21.16 12.45 11.39
N GLN A 257 -20.95 13.24 12.43
CA GLN A 257 -21.17 12.80 13.81
C GLN A 257 -22.61 12.32 13.99
N GLU A 258 -22.80 11.01 14.10
CA GLU A 258 -24.10 10.42 14.38
C GLU A 258 -24.42 10.57 15.86
N LYS A 259 -25.61 11.14 16.14
CA LYS A 259 -26.20 11.17 17.47
C LYS A 259 -26.95 9.87 17.68
N VAL A 260 -26.45 9.02 18.56
CA VAL A 260 -27.19 7.83 18.99
C VAL A 260 -27.97 8.21 20.25
N VAL A 261 -29.30 8.22 20.16
CA VAL A 261 -30.18 8.38 21.33
C VAL A 261 -30.60 6.99 21.77
N ASN A 262 -30.19 6.58 22.96
CA ASN A 262 -30.60 5.28 23.49
C ASN A 262 -32.07 5.32 23.99
N ALA A 263 -32.63 4.15 24.33
CA ALA A 263 -34.01 4.03 24.80
C ALA A 263 -34.32 4.82 26.10
N THR A 264 -33.29 5.24 26.85
CA THR A 264 -33.42 6.07 28.06
C THR A 264 -33.25 7.57 27.78
N GLY A 265 -33.11 7.99 26.52
CA GLY A 265 -32.93 9.39 26.13
C GLY A 265 -31.51 9.94 26.29
N THR A 266 -30.53 9.10 26.63
CA THR A 266 -29.12 9.47 26.69
C THR A 266 -28.59 9.65 25.27
N VAL A 267 -28.02 10.82 25.01
CA VAL A 267 -27.35 11.13 23.73
C VAL A 267 -25.88 10.73 23.84
N THR A 268 -25.48 9.74 23.04
CA THR A 268 -24.07 9.37 22.87
C THR A 268 -23.60 9.90 21.52
N TYR A 269 -22.51 10.66 21.52
CA TYR A 269 -21.84 11.10 20.31
C TYR A 269 -20.83 10.04 19.89
N LYS A 270 -20.88 9.61 18.62
CA LYS A 270 -19.79 8.81 18.06
C LYS A 270 -18.51 9.65 18.07
N PRO A 271 -17.36 9.12 18.54
CA PRO A 271 -16.09 9.86 18.51
C PRO A 271 -15.80 10.34 17.08
N LYS A 272 -15.20 11.52 16.96
CA LYS A 272 -14.70 11.99 15.66
C LYS A 272 -13.68 10.98 15.17
N ILE A 273 -13.94 10.38 14.01
CA ILE A 273 -12.99 9.49 13.36
C ILE A 273 -12.09 10.39 12.52
N SER A 274 -10.79 10.37 12.84
CA SER A 274 -9.77 11.06 12.06
C SER A 274 -8.89 10.03 11.38
N HIS A 275 -8.45 10.35 10.17
CA HIS A 275 -7.47 9.58 9.42
C HIS A 275 -6.14 10.31 9.43
N TRP A 276 -5.06 9.61 9.09
CA TRP A 276 -3.71 10.13 9.15
C TRP A 276 -3.02 9.95 7.82
N VAL A 277 -2.49 11.05 7.27
CA VAL A 277 -1.59 11.00 6.11
C VAL A 277 -0.16 11.04 6.59
N TYR A 278 0.63 10.06 6.16
CA TYR A 278 2.07 10.01 6.34
C TYR A 278 2.74 10.28 5.02
N ILE A 279 3.76 11.14 5.06
CA ILE A 279 4.68 11.35 3.96
C ILE A 279 6.04 10.82 4.39
N LEU A 280 6.44 9.67 3.85
CA LEU A 280 7.78 9.11 4.07
C LEU A 280 8.67 9.41 2.87
N ARG A 281 9.95 9.65 3.12
CA ARG A 281 10.97 9.85 2.08
C ARG A 281 11.92 8.67 2.06
N ARG A 282 12.14 8.10 0.87
CA ARG A 282 13.20 7.13 0.63
C ARG A 282 14.57 7.79 0.82
N THR A 283 15.43 7.19 1.64
CA THR A 283 16.82 7.65 1.85
C THR A 283 17.75 7.24 0.71
N GLU A 284 19.00 7.69 0.75
CA GLU A 284 20.05 7.30 -0.19
C GLU A 284 20.67 5.91 0.08
N VAL A 285 20.28 5.24 1.18
CA VAL A 285 20.83 3.94 1.56
C VAL A 285 20.48 2.90 0.49
N PRO A 286 21.44 2.28 -0.21
CA PRO A 286 21.16 1.36 -1.29
C PRO A 286 20.63 0.01 -0.77
N LEU A 287 19.87 -0.68 -1.62
CA LEU A 287 19.45 -2.06 -1.41
C LEU A 287 19.84 -2.91 -2.62
N THR A 288 20.22 -4.15 -2.37
CA THR A 288 20.62 -5.13 -3.38
C THR A 288 19.98 -6.48 -3.11
N VAL A 289 19.78 -7.26 -4.18
CA VAL A 289 19.33 -8.64 -4.07
C VAL A 289 20.55 -9.54 -3.88
N ARG A 290 20.53 -10.41 -2.88
CA ARG A 290 21.59 -11.40 -2.66
C ARG A 290 21.59 -12.43 -3.79
N GLY A 291 22.78 -12.77 -4.30
CA GLY A 291 22.93 -13.75 -5.38
C GLY A 291 22.29 -15.09 -5.02
N GLY A 292 21.39 -15.59 -5.87
CA GLY A 292 20.60 -16.81 -5.66
C GLY A 292 19.08 -16.59 -5.57
N HIS A 293 18.63 -15.34 -5.49
CA HIS A 293 17.21 -14.97 -5.38
C HIS A 293 16.71 -14.11 -6.57
N LEU A 294 17.47 -14.11 -7.67
CA LEU A 294 17.07 -13.56 -8.97
C LEU A 294 16.36 -14.63 -9.82
#